data_AF-A0A2M7QGQ0-F1
#
_entry.id   AF-A0A2M7QGQ0-F1
#
_cell.length_a   1.000
_cell.length_b   1.000
_cell.length_c   1.000
_cell.angle_alpha   90.00
_cell.angle_beta   90.00
_cell.angle_gamma   90.00
#
_symmetry.space_group_name_H-M   'P 1'
#
loop_
_entity.id
_entity.type
_entity.pdbx_description
1 polymer ?
#
loop_
_entity_poly.entity_id
_entity_poly.type
_entity_poly.pdbx_seq_one_letter_code
_entity_poly.pdbx_strand_id
1 'polypeptide(L)'
;MKNFLSHLPKIIKNKKKRLGRGLGSGKGSKSGRGITRHQKARESIPLHFEGGQGRIVKKFPLLRGKGKNKPRINLKLRKKRYYDPTSSRLNRDYV
;
A
#
# COMPACT_ATOMS: atom_id res chain seq x y z
N MET A 1 5.74 -39.54 -4.41
CA MET A 1 4.55 -38.95 -5.06
C MET A 1 4.20 -37.57 -4.46
N LYS A 2 5.15 -36.63 -4.38
CA LYS A 2 4.96 -35.30 -3.72
C LYS A 2 4.76 -34.13 -4.70
N ASN A 3 4.85 -34.38 -6.01
CA ASN A 3 4.81 -33.36 -7.07
C ASN A 3 3.56 -33.47 -7.95
N PHE A 4 2.42 -33.81 -7.37
CA PHE A 4 1.16 -33.88 -8.08
C PHE A 4 0.24 -32.75 -7.61
N LEU A 5 -0.30 -31.97 -8.55
CA LEU A 5 -0.98 -30.70 -8.28
C LEU A 5 -2.11 -30.81 -7.25
N SER A 6 -2.79 -31.95 -7.16
CA SER A 6 -3.90 -32.17 -6.21
C SER A 6 -3.47 -32.34 -4.75
N HIS A 7 -2.17 -32.58 -4.48
CA HIS A 7 -1.65 -32.82 -3.12
C HIS A 7 -1.03 -31.57 -2.49
N LEU A 8 -1.14 -30.41 -3.15
CA LEU A 8 -0.63 -29.16 -2.61
C LEU A 8 -1.47 -28.70 -1.41
N PRO A 9 -0.83 -28.20 -0.33
CA PRO A 9 -1.56 -27.69 0.82
C PRO A 9 -2.36 -26.44 0.45
N LYS A 10 -3.60 -26.36 0.95
CA LYS A 10 -4.48 -25.23 0.69
C LYS A 10 -3.94 -23.97 1.37
N ILE A 11 -3.64 -22.94 0.59
CA ILE A 11 -3.30 -21.62 1.12
C ILE A 11 -4.59 -20.98 1.68
N ILE A 12 -4.69 -20.87 3.00
CA ILE A 12 -5.85 -20.25 3.67
C ILE A 12 -5.72 -18.73 3.55
N LYS A 13 -6.44 -18.14 2.61
CA LYS A 13 -6.61 -16.68 2.51
C LYS A 13 -8.03 -16.31 2.92
N ASN A 14 -8.16 -15.22 3.68
CA ASN A 14 -9.45 -14.66 4.00
C ASN A 14 -10.13 -14.15 2.72
N LYS A 15 -11.39 -14.54 2.53
CA LYS A 15 -12.19 -14.12 1.37
C LYS A 15 -12.55 -12.63 1.52
N LYS A 16 -12.57 -11.91 0.40
CA LYS A 16 -13.07 -10.53 0.35
C LYS A 16 -14.56 -10.52 0.73
N LYS A 17 -14.96 -9.55 1.55
CA LYS A 17 -16.36 -9.38 1.95
C LYS A 17 -17.19 -8.83 0.78
N ARG A 18 -18.31 -9.48 0.47
CA ARG A 18 -19.28 -8.99 -0.51
C ARG A 18 -20.24 -8.02 0.19
N LEU A 19 -20.28 -6.77 -0.26
CA LEU A 19 -21.17 -5.73 0.28
C LEU A 19 -22.58 -5.87 -0.33
N GLY A 20 -23.60 -5.40 0.38
CA GLY A 20 -24.99 -5.43 -0.12
C GLY A 20 -25.59 -6.82 -0.31
N ARG A 21 -25.27 -7.77 0.58
CA ARG A 21 -25.76 -9.18 0.53
C ARG A 21 -26.62 -9.52 1.76
N GLY A 22 -27.61 -8.66 2.02
CA GLY A 22 -28.54 -8.83 3.15
C GLY A 22 -27.98 -8.36 4.51
N LEU A 23 -28.84 -8.30 5.52
CA LEU A 23 -28.51 -7.81 6.85
C LEU A 23 -27.55 -8.74 7.61
N GLY A 24 -27.72 -10.06 7.49
CA GLY A 24 -26.84 -11.07 8.09
C GLY A 24 -25.39 -11.03 7.59
N SER A 25 -25.10 -10.30 6.50
CA SER A 25 -23.72 -10.07 6.05
C SER A 25 -22.93 -9.14 6.98
N GLY A 26 -23.56 -8.41 7.91
CA GLY A 26 -22.92 -7.43 8.79
C GLY A 26 -22.46 -6.14 8.10
N LYS A 27 -22.76 -5.95 6.81
CA LYS A 27 -22.61 -4.65 6.11
C LYS A 27 -23.94 -4.12 5.58
N GLY A 28 -24.96 -4.98 5.44
CA GLY A 28 -26.34 -4.60 5.19
C GLY A 28 -26.56 -3.83 3.89
N SER A 29 -27.73 -3.17 3.80
CA SER A 29 -28.16 -2.37 2.64
C SER A 29 -27.23 -1.17 2.38
N LYS A 30 -26.75 -0.53 3.44
CA LYS A 30 -25.89 0.66 3.35
C LYS A 30 -24.43 0.33 3.00
N SER A 31 -24.05 -0.95 2.96
CA SER A 31 -22.71 -1.40 2.55
C SER A 31 -21.54 -0.72 3.30
N GLY A 32 -21.77 -0.24 4.52
CA GLY A 32 -20.78 0.51 5.31
C GLY A 32 -20.58 1.98 4.91
N ARG A 33 -21.41 2.55 4.02
CA ARG A 33 -21.31 3.93 3.54
C ARG A 33 -22.00 4.98 4.42
N GLY A 34 -22.78 4.54 5.41
CA GLY A 34 -23.59 5.42 6.26
C GLY A 34 -24.93 5.81 5.63
N ILE A 35 -25.48 6.97 6.00
CA ILE A 35 -26.78 7.45 5.52
C ILE A 35 -26.65 8.07 4.12
N THR A 36 -27.55 7.72 3.21
CA THR A 36 -27.54 8.12 1.78
C THR A 36 -27.70 9.63 1.53
N ARG A 37 -28.03 10.41 2.56
CA ARG A 37 -28.20 11.87 2.45
C ARG A 37 -26.88 12.62 2.30
N HIS A 38 -25.76 12.05 2.75
CA HIS A 38 -24.46 12.72 2.71
C HIS A 38 -23.70 12.40 1.41
N GLN A 39 -22.90 13.34 0.91
CA GLN A 39 -22.11 13.17 -0.32
C GLN A 39 -21.21 11.93 -0.27
N LYS A 40 -20.56 11.66 0.87
CA LYS A 40 -19.68 10.49 1.08
C LYS A 40 -20.38 9.13 0.84
N ALA A 41 -21.71 9.07 0.97
CA ALA A 41 -22.45 7.85 0.70
C ALA A 41 -22.66 7.61 -0.80
N ARG A 42 -22.66 8.68 -1.61
CA ARG A 42 -22.91 8.67 -3.05
C ARG A 42 -21.61 8.67 -3.87
N GLU A 43 -20.63 9.43 -3.42
CA GLU A 43 -19.42 9.77 -4.18
C GLU A 43 -18.15 9.68 -3.32
N SER A 44 -17.01 9.60 -3.99
CA SER A 44 -15.69 9.72 -3.36
C SER A 44 -15.21 11.17 -3.39
N ILE A 45 -14.96 11.72 -2.21
CA ILE A 45 -14.38 13.06 -2.07
C ILE A 45 -12.87 12.96 -2.30
N PRO A 46 -12.25 13.88 -3.08
CA PRO A 46 -10.81 13.88 -3.29
C PRO A 46 -10.01 14.01 -1.99
N LEU A 47 -8.90 13.27 -1.87
CA LEU A 47 -8.09 13.22 -0.63
C LEU A 47 -7.58 14.60 -0.17
N HIS A 48 -7.33 15.50 -1.11
CA HIS A 48 -6.76 16.83 -0.87
C HIS A 48 -7.80 17.92 -0.61
N PHE A 49 -9.09 17.58 -0.58
CA PHE A 49 -10.15 18.55 -0.34
C PHE A 49 -10.34 18.76 1.17
N GLU A 50 -10.19 20.01 1.62
CA GLU A 50 -10.28 20.41 3.03
C GLU A 50 -11.60 21.13 3.38
N GLY A 51 -12.66 20.93 2.58
CA GLY A 51 -13.98 21.52 2.88
C GLY A 51 -14.16 22.98 2.43
N GLY A 52 -13.31 23.48 1.53
CA GLY A 52 -13.38 24.84 0.99
C GLY A 52 -12.11 25.66 1.23
N GLN A 53 -11.27 25.26 2.19
CA GLN A 53 -9.95 25.84 2.38
C GLN A 53 -9.00 25.41 1.25
N GLY A 54 -8.04 26.29 0.92
CA GLY A 54 -6.92 25.93 0.05
C GLY A 54 -6.12 24.75 0.62
N ARG A 55 -5.60 23.89 -0.26
CA ARG A 55 -4.88 22.66 0.13
C ARG A 55 -3.63 22.97 0.97
N ILE A 56 -3.36 22.19 2.01
CA ILE A 56 -2.15 22.28 2.86
C ILE A 56 -0.86 22.32 2.05
N VAL A 57 -0.74 21.49 1.00
CA VAL A 57 0.45 21.46 0.12
C VAL A 57 0.72 22.81 -0.55
N LYS A 58 -0.33 23.61 -0.78
CA LYS A 58 -0.24 24.96 -1.36
C LYS A 58 -0.13 26.06 -0.30
N LYS A 59 -0.34 25.75 0.99
CA LYS A 59 -0.17 26.72 2.09
C LYS A 59 1.31 27.02 2.34
N PHE A 60 2.19 26.04 2.12
CA PHE A 60 3.62 26.17 2.39
C PHE A 60 4.43 26.43 1.10
N PRO A 61 5.55 27.17 1.18
CA PRO A 61 6.45 27.35 0.04
C PRO A 61 7.10 26.02 -0.35
N LEU A 62 7.45 25.91 -1.63
CA LEU A 62 8.18 24.73 -2.13
C LEU A 62 9.58 24.67 -1.51
N LEU A 63 10.04 23.45 -1.22
CA LEU A 63 11.39 23.22 -0.73
C LEU A 63 12.42 23.69 -1.77
N ARG A 64 13.37 24.53 -1.34
CA ARG A 64 14.37 25.16 -2.22
C ARG A 64 15.53 24.23 -2.56
N GLY A 65 15.82 24.09 -3.86
CA GLY A 65 17.02 23.43 -4.42
C GLY A 65 16.76 22.08 -5.09
N LYS A 66 17.36 21.83 -6.26
CA LYS A 66 17.27 20.53 -6.95
C LYS A 66 18.08 19.46 -6.18
N GLY A 67 17.43 18.35 -5.78
CA GLY A 67 18.13 17.15 -5.31
C GLY A 67 18.74 17.19 -3.91
N LYS A 68 18.26 18.05 -3.00
CA LYS A 68 18.81 18.16 -1.63
C LYS A 68 18.50 16.97 -0.70
N ASN A 69 17.70 16.01 -1.15
CA ASN A 69 17.46 14.74 -0.47
C ASN A 69 18.30 13.62 -1.12
N LYS A 70 19.63 13.74 -1.10
CA LYS A 70 20.47 12.54 -1.31
C LYS A 70 20.31 11.65 -0.06
N PRO A 71 20.09 10.33 -0.19
CA PRO A 71 20.07 9.46 0.99
C PRO A 71 21.40 9.62 1.73
N ARG A 72 21.36 9.78 3.05
CA ARG A 72 22.56 9.64 3.88
C ARG A 72 23.00 8.19 3.76
N ILE A 73 23.89 7.89 2.82
CA ILE A 73 24.52 6.57 2.75
C ILE A 73 25.34 6.43 4.02
N ASN A 74 24.90 5.56 4.93
CA ASN A 74 25.64 5.29 6.17
C ASN A 74 26.97 4.64 5.80
N LEU A 75 28.10 5.35 6.01
CA LEU A 75 29.44 4.92 5.59
C LEU A 75 29.83 3.53 6.15
N LYS A 76 29.28 3.13 7.31
CA LYS A 76 29.46 1.79 7.89
C LYS A 76 28.91 0.68 6.98
N LEU A 77 27.78 0.90 6.31
CA LEU A 77 27.19 -0.06 5.35
C LEU A 77 28.00 -0.14 4.05
N ARG A 78 28.76 0.91 3.71
CA ARG A 78 29.62 0.93 2.51
C ARG A 78 30.87 0.06 2.70
N LYS A 79 31.49 0.11 3.89
CA LYS A 79 32.63 -0.78 4.23
C LYS A 79 32.20 -2.26 4.27
N LYS A 80 31.05 -2.58 4.88
CA LYS A 80 30.56 -3.98 4.97
C LYS A 80 30.36 -4.64 3.59
N ARG A 81 29.91 -3.88 2.59
CA ARG A 81 29.80 -4.33 1.18
C ARG A 81 31.14 -4.50 0.45
N TYR A 82 32.18 -3.81 0.90
CA TYR A 82 33.51 -3.86 0.27
C TYR A 82 34.34 -5.05 0.77
N TYR A 83 34.13 -5.46 2.02
CA TYR A 83 34.86 -6.57 2.66
C TYR A 83 34.12 -7.93 2.59
N ASP A 84 32.87 -7.98 2.10
CA ASP A 84 32.08 -9.22 1.99
C ASP A 84 31.67 -9.50 0.53
N PRO A 85 32.58 -10.03 -0.31
CA PRO A 85 32.33 -10.25 -1.75
C PRO A 85 31.31 -11.37 -2.02
N THR A 86 31.00 -12.19 -1.02
CA THR A 86 30.10 -13.34 -1.09
C THR A 86 28.62 -12.97 -1.24
N SER A 87 28.19 -11.80 -0.77
CA SER A 87 26.79 -11.35 -0.85
C SER A 87 26.36 -10.89 -2.25
N SER A 88 27.29 -10.78 -3.21
CA SER A 88 27.03 -10.40 -4.61
C SER A 88 26.68 -11.58 -5.52
N ARG A 89 26.78 -12.82 -5.02
CA ARG A 89 26.67 -14.04 -5.82
C ARG A 89 25.33 -14.77 -5.73
N LEU A 90 24.30 -14.21 -5.10
CA LEU A 90 22.96 -14.83 -5.02
C LEU A 90 21.90 -14.16 -5.91
N ASN A 91 22.28 -13.23 -6.79
CA ASN A 91 21.43 -12.70 -7.88
C ASN A 91 22.08 -12.96 -9.25
N ARG A 92 22.73 -14.10 -9.41
CA ARG A 92 22.84 -14.78 -10.70
C ARG A 92 22.04 -16.07 -10.51
N ASP A 93 21.23 -16.38 -11.51
CA ASP A 93 20.31 -17.53 -11.54
C ASP A 93 18.94 -17.19 -10.92
N TYR A 94 18.12 -16.47 -11.70
CA TYR A 94 16.93 -17.01 -12.38
C TYR A 94 16.31 -15.89 -13.24
N VAL A 95 16.68 -15.91 -14.55
CA VAL A 95 16.10 -15.24 -15.75
C VAL A 95 15.79 -13.75 -15.68
#